data_AF-A0A4Y5Z741-F1
#
_entry.id   AF-A0A4Y5Z741-F1
#
_cell.length_a   1.000
_cell.length_b   1.000
_cell.length_c   1.000
_cell.angle_alpha   90.00
_cell.angle_beta   90.00
_cell.angle_gamma   90.00
#
_symmetry.space_group_name_H-M   'P 1'
#
loop_
_entity.id
_entity.type
_entity.pdbx_description
1 polymer ?
#
loop_
_entity_poly.entity_id
_entity_poly.type
_entity_poly.pdbx_seq_one_letter_code
_entity_poly.pdbx_strand_id
1 'polypeptide(L)'
;MAALQDIKVPVRLRLAGLWTSLMFCYVYGDYFGLYGKGKLQEMMDGSFGPLGPTTAGVLVGVSLMMAVPALMVFGSMALPAAASKWANVVLGLAYAAIMVLTMPGAPTFYLTLGVIEVALSLATVVTAWRWPKVG
;
A
#
# COMPACT_ATOMS: atom_id res chain seq x y z
N MET A 1 -36.77 -11.63 -5.06
CA MET A 1 -35.34 -11.82 -4.73
C MET A 1 -35.24 -12.01 -3.22
N ALA A 2 -34.54 -13.04 -2.75
CA ALA A 2 -34.28 -13.21 -1.32
C ALA A 2 -33.35 -12.09 -0.83
N ALA A 3 -33.64 -11.51 0.34
CA ALA A 3 -32.79 -10.50 0.94
C ALA A 3 -31.47 -11.14 1.42
N LEU A 4 -30.35 -10.49 1.12
CA LEU A 4 -29.02 -10.93 1.55
C LEU A 4 -28.79 -10.48 3.01
N GLN A 5 -28.25 -11.37 3.86
CA GLN A 5 -27.78 -10.98 5.18
C GLN A 5 -26.44 -10.25 5.08
N ASP A 6 -26.36 -9.04 5.63
CA ASP A 6 -25.12 -8.27 5.73
C ASP A 6 -24.53 -8.43 7.13
N ILE A 7 -23.42 -9.17 7.23
CA ILE A 7 -22.73 -9.41 8.51
C ILE A 7 -21.79 -8.25 8.78
N LYS A 8 -21.89 -7.66 9.97
CA LYS A 8 -21.04 -6.54 10.39
C LYS A 8 -19.57 -6.98 10.47
N VAL A 9 -18.78 -6.59 9.49
CA VAL A 9 -17.34 -6.88 9.43
C VAL A 9 -16.58 -6.14 10.55
N PRO A 10 -15.76 -6.84 11.36
CA PRO A 10 -14.92 -6.22 12.38
C PRO A 10 -13.92 -5.22 11.78
N VAL A 11 -13.64 -4.13 12.51
CA VAL A 11 -12.71 -3.07 12.06
C VAL A 11 -11.33 -3.63 11.69
N ARG A 12 -10.82 -4.61 12.46
CA ARG A 12 -9.53 -5.27 12.17
C ARG A 12 -9.51 -5.96 10.81
N LEU A 13 -10.61 -6.62 10.44
CA LEU A 13 -10.71 -7.32 9.15
C LEU A 13 -10.84 -6.33 8.00
N ARG A 14 -11.54 -5.20 8.21
CA ARG A 14 -11.57 -4.10 7.23
C ARG A 14 -10.16 -3.53 6.99
N LEU A 15 -9.39 -3.27 8.05
CA LEU A 15 -8.01 -2.79 7.94
C LEU A 15 -7.11 -3.80 7.20
N ALA A 16 -7.18 -5.08 7.56
CA ALA A 16 -6.44 -6.13 6.86
C ALA A 16 -6.83 -6.22 5.37
N GLY A 17 -8.12 -6.07 5.05
CA GLY A 17 -8.62 -6.01 3.68
C GLY A 17 -8.05 -4.81 2.92
N LEU A 18 -8.02 -3.62 3.52
CA LEU A 18 -7.48 -2.41 2.90
C LEU A 18 -5.98 -2.53 2.59
N TRP A 19 -5.18 -3.05 3.53
CA TRP A 19 -3.75 -3.32 3.28
C TRP A 19 -3.54 -4.36 2.18
N THR A 20 -4.36 -5.42 2.17
CA THR A 20 -4.31 -6.44 1.12
C THR A 20 -4.62 -5.84 -0.25
N SER A 21 -5.69 -5.04 -0.37
CA SER A 21 -6.03 -4.35 -1.61
C SER A 21 -4.91 -3.41 -2.06
N LEU A 22 -4.31 -2.66 -1.14
CA LEU A 22 -3.20 -1.75 -1.44
C LEU A 22 -1.96 -2.51 -1.92
N MET A 23 -1.65 -3.66 -1.33
CA MET A 23 -0.57 -4.52 -1.80
C MET A 23 -0.82 -5.05 -3.22
N PHE A 24 -2.04 -5.45 -3.54
CA PHE A 24 -2.37 -5.86 -4.91
C PHE A 24 -2.20 -4.71 -5.89
N CYS A 25 -2.60 -3.49 -5.54
CA CYS A 25 -2.38 -2.32 -6.40
C CYS A 25 -0.89 -2.10 -6.67
N TYR A 26 -0.03 -2.15 -5.65
CA TYR A 26 1.42 -2.02 -5.86
C TYR A 26 1.99 -3.13 -6.73
N VAL A 27 1.60 -4.38 -6.49
CA VAL A 27 2.09 -5.51 -7.30
C VAL A 27 1.71 -5.34 -8.77
N TYR A 28 0.46 -4.96 -9.06
CA TYR A 28 0.04 -4.70 -10.45
C TYR A 28 0.66 -3.42 -11.03
N GLY A 29 0.87 -2.39 -10.22
CA GLY A 29 1.52 -1.14 -10.61
C GLY A 29 2.96 -1.36 -11.02
N ASP A 30 3.72 -2.09 -10.21
CA ASP A 30 5.09 -2.48 -10.51
C ASP A 30 5.14 -3.42 -11.72
N TYR A 31 4.25 -4.41 -11.78
CA TYR A 31 4.19 -5.34 -12.90
C TYR A 31 3.91 -4.64 -14.23
N PHE A 32 2.93 -3.73 -14.29
CA PHE A 32 2.69 -2.91 -15.48
C PHE A 32 3.83 -1.91 -15.75
N GLY A 33 4.49 -1.43 -14.69
CA GLY A 33 5.71 -0.63 -14.77
C GLY A 33 6.80 -1.32 -15.59
N LEU A 34 6.95 -2.64 -15.47
CA LEU A 34 7.92 -3.42 -16.23
C LEU A 34 7.67 -3.41 -17.75
N TYR A 35 6.41 -3.30 -18.18
CA TYR A 35 6.04 -3.22 -19.60
C TYR A 35 6.27 -1.83 -20.21
N GLY A 36 6.63 -0.84 -19.39
CA GLY A 36 7.00 0.50 -19.87
C GLY A 36 8.19 0.44 -20.84
N LYS A 37 8.13 1.23 -21.92
CA LYS A 37 9.23 1.31 -22.89
C LYS A 37 10.54 1.68 -22.17
N GLY A 38 11.59 0.87 -22.39
CA GLY A 38 12.93 1.10 -21.83
C GLY A 38 13.17 0.54 -20.42
N LYS A 39 12.12 0.20 -19.65
CA LYS A 39 12.27 -0.28 -18.26
C LYS A 39 13.02 -1.60 -18.14
N LEU A 40 12.70 -2.57 -19.00
CA LEU A 40 13.42 -3.85 -19.01
C LEU A 40 14.88 -3.69 -19.40
N GLN A 41 15.18 -2.75 -20.30
CA GLN A 41 16.55 -2.50 -20.73
C GLN A 41 17.35 -1.78 -19.63
N GLU A 42 16.77 -0.79 -18.97
CA GLU A 42 17.34 -0.17 -17.76
C GLU A 42 17.64 -1.22 -16.68
N MET A 43 16.73 -2.17 -16.45
CA MET A 43 16.95 -3.25 -15.48
C MET A 43 18.11 -4.17 -15.89
N MET A 44 18.23 -4.50 -17.17
CA MET A 44 19.36 -5.26 -17.70
C MET A 44 20.69 -4.51 -17.57
N ASP A 45 20.66 -3.18 -17.70
CA ASP A 45 21.81 -2.29 -17.54
C ASP A 45 22.13 -2.00 -16.06
N GLY A 46 21.40 -2.61 -15.12
CA GLY A 46 21.63 -2.46 -13.68
C GLY A 46 21.13 -1.12 -13.12
N SER A 47 20.12 -0.51 -13.75
CA SER A 47 19.45 0.69 -13.29
C SER A 47 18.06 0.38 -12.74
N PHE A 48 17.73 0.98 -11.59
CA PHE A 48 16.44 0.86 -10.92
C PHE A 48 15.63 2.16 -11.06
N GLY A 49 15.47 2.64 -12.30
CA GLY A 49 14.73 3.86 -12.62
C GLY A 49 15.20 5.08 -11.80
N PRO A 50 14.30 5.82 -11.11
CA PRO A 50 14.65 7.03 -10.36
C PRO A 50 15.51 6.78 -9.11
N LEU A 51 15.66 5.52 -8.66
CA LEU A 51 16.49 5.16 -7.51
C LEU A 51 17.97 4.97 -7.87
N GLY A 52 18.33 5.09 -9.16
CA GLY A 52 19.71 4.99 -9.62
C GLY A 52 20.18 3.53 -9.74
N PRO A 53 21.48 3.24 -9.52
CA PRO A 53 22.03 1.90 -9.74
C PRO A 53 21.39 0.86 -8.81
N THR A 54 21.12 -0.32 -9.37
CA THR A 54 20.61 -1.52 -8.70
C THR A 54 21.68 -2.08 -7.75
N THR A 55 21.88 -1.39 -6.62
CA THR A 55 22.79 -1.84 -5.55
C THR A 55 22.05 -2.72 -4.55
N ALA A 56 22.78 -3.61 -3.87
CA ALA A 56 22.20 -4.45 -2.81
C ALA A 56 21.48 -3.63 -1.73
N GLY A 57 22.00 -2.44 -1.40
CA GLY A 57 21.37 -1.53 -0.42
C GLY A 57 20.01 -1.01 -0.87
N VAL A 58 19.87 -0.60 -2.14
CA VAL A 58 18.59 -0.13 -2.70
C VAL A 58 17.55 -1.27 -2.70
N LEU A 59 17.96 -2.47 -3.11
CA LEU A 59 17.06 -3.64 -3.15
C LEU A 59 16.56 -4.03 -1.76
N VAL A 60 17.44 -4.03 -0.76
CA VAL A 60 17.04 -4.28 0.64
C VAL A 60 16.12 -3.18 1.14
N GLY A 61 16.41 -1.91 0.84
CA GLY A 61 15.57 -0.78 1.23
C GLY A 61 14.15 -0.88 0.68
N VAL A 62 14.00 -1.12 -0.64
CA VAL A 62 12.69 -1.29 -1.29
C VAL A 62 11.97 -2.53 -0.75
N SER A 63 12.69 -3.63 -0.53
CA SER A 63 12.11 -4.86 0.03
C SER A 63 11.57 -4.66 1.44
N LEU A 64 12.33 -3.98 2.31
CA LEU A 64 11.88 -3.66 3.67
C LEU A 64 10.70 -2.70 3.66
N MET A 65 10.72 -1.70 2.78
CA MET A 65 9.59 -0.79 2.59
C MET A 65 8.33 -1.59 2.22
N MET A 66 8.39 -2.46 1.22
CA MET A 66 7.23 -3.28 0.81
C MET A 66 6.86 -4.38 1.82
N ALA A 67 7.79 -4.82 2.68
CA ALA A 67 7.48 -5.77 3.74
C ALA A 67 6.56 -5.17 4.82
N VAL A 68 6.65 -3.88 5.09
CA VAL A 68 5.81 -3.19 6.09
C VAL A 68 4.31 -3.33 5.82
N PRO A 69 3.77 -2.95 4.65
CA PRO A 69 2.35 -3.10 4.33
C PRO A 69 1.90 -4.57 4.30
N ALA A 70 2.75 -5.49 3.83
CA ALA A 70 2.48 -6.92 3.87
C ALA A 70 2.33 -7.45 5.31
N LEU A 71 3.23 -7.03 6.21
CA LEU A 71 3.15 -7.36 7.62
C LEU A 71 1.95 -6.69 8.30
N MET A 72 1.52 -5.52 7.86
CA MET A 72 0.33 -4.83 8.39
C MET A 72 -0.98 -5.55 8.09
N VAL A 73 -1.05 -6.39 7.05
CA VAL A 73 -2.20 -7.27 6.80
C VAL A 73 -2.44 -8.17 8.02
N PHE A 74 -1.40 -8.88 8.47
CA PHE A 74 -1.47 -9.71 9.66
C PHE A 74 -1.47 -8.88 10.95
N GLY A 75 -0.64 -7.85 11.02
CA GLY A 75 -0.48 -6.97 12.17
C GLY A 75 -1.80 -6.30 12.57
N SER A 76 -2.63 -5.90 11.61
CA SER A 76 -3.94 -5.31 11.88
C SER A 76 -4.88 -6.25 12.64
N MET A 77 -4.70 -7.57 12.50
CA MET A 77 -5.47 -8.59 13.19
C MET A 77 -4.84 -9.00 14.52
N ALA A 78 -3.52 -9.14 14.55
CA ALA A 78 -2.77 -9.69 15.69
C ALA A 78 -2.43 -8.64 16.78
N LEU A 79 -2.23 -7.37 16.41
CA LEU A 79 -1.79 -6.34 17.36
C LEU A 79 -2.91 -5.94 18.34
N PRO A 80 -2.54 -5.45 19.55
CA PRO A 80 -3.47 -4.79 20.46
C PRO A 80 -4.17 -3.61 19.76
N ALA A 81 -5.43 -3.35 20.10
CA ALA A 81 -6.25 -2.35 19.39
C ALA A 81 -5.61 -0.94 19.37
N ALA A 82 -4.98 -0.52 20.46
CA ALA A 82 -4.30 0.77 20.54
C ALA A 82 -3.07 0.85 19.60
N ALA A 83 -2.22 -0.18 19.61
CA ALA A 83 -1.04 -0.24 18.75
C ALA A 83 -1.44 -0.36 17.27
N SER A 84 -2.42 -1.23 16.97
CA SER A 84 -2.96 -1.40 15.62
C SER A 84 -3.53 -0.10 15.08
N LYS A 85 -4.29 0.66 15.90
CA LYS A 85 -4.83 1.96 15.51
C LYS A 85 -3.74 2.94 15.09
N TRP A 86 -2.74 3.15 15.94
CA TRP A 86 -1.68 4.12 15.66
C TRP A 86 -0.78 3.67 14.50
N ALA A 87 -0.44 2.38 14.42
CA ALA A 87 0.34 1.84 13.32
C ALA A 87 -0.36 2.05 11.97
N ASN A 88 -1.66 1.73 11.89
CA ASN A 88 -2.46 1.93 10.68
C ASN A 88 -2.55 3.42 10.27
N VAL A 89 -2.71 4.33 11.24
CA VAL A 89 -2.77 5.77 10.95
C VAL A 89 -1.42 6.30 10.45
N VAL A 90 -0.34 6.00 11.17
CA VAL A 90 1.01 6.51 10.83
C VAL A 90 1.46 5.95 9.48
N LEU A 91 1.34 4.63 9.29
CA LEU A 91 1.76 4.00 8.05
C LEU A 91 0.85 4.38 6.88
N GLY A 92 -0.47 4.43 7.08
CA GLY A 92 -1.39 4.88 6.03
C GLY A 92 -1.08 6.28 5.54
N LEU A 93 -0.76 7.23 6.44
CA LEU A 93 -0.34 8.57 6.05
C LEU A 93 1.03 8.58 5.36
N ALA A 94 1.99 7.79 5.85
CA ALA A 94 3.32 7.70 5.24
C ALA A 94 3.25 7.17 3.80
N TYR A 95 2.52 6.08 3.56
CA TYR A 95 2.34 5.51 2.21
C TYR A 95 1.56 6.44 1.29
N ALA A 96 0.51 7.11 1.78
CA ALA A 96 -0.19 8.13 1.00
C ALA A 96 0.77 9.25 0.56
N ALA A 97 1.60 9.76 1.46
CA ALA A 97 2.56 10.82 1.17
C ALA A 97 3.62 10.36 0.15
N ILE A 98 4.17 9.17 0.33
CA ILE A 98 5.13 8.57 -0.62
C ILE A 98 4.50 8.51 -2.02
N MET A 99 3.27 8.00 -2.13
CA MET A 99 2.60 7.89 -3.43
C MET A 99 2.33 9.25 -4.08
N VAL A 100 1.87 10.23 -3.31
CA VAL A 100 1.67 11.60 -3.85
C VAL A 100 2.98 12.22 -4.33
N LEU A 101 4.10 11.94 -3.65
CA LEU A 101 5.42 12.42 -4.06
C LEU A 101 5.98 11.69 -5.28
N THR A 102 5.59 10.44 -5.54
CA THR A 102 6.05 9.64 -6.68
C THR A 102 5.17 9.76 -7.92
N MET A 103 3.95 10.31 -7.79
CA MET A 103 3.01 10.52 -8.91
C MET A 103 3.49 11.51 -10.00
N PRO A 104 4.18 12.64 -9.71
CA PRO A 104 4.57 13.60 -10.73
C PRO A 104 5.51 12.99 -11.78
N GLY A 105 5.11 13.05 -13.06
CA GLY A 105 5.90 12.50 -14.17
C GLY A 105 5.67 11.01 -14.47
N ALA A 106 4.77 10.36 -13.74
CA ALA A 106 4.45 8.95 -13.98
C ALA A 106 3.50 8.76 -15.19
N PRO A 107 3.63 7.63 -15.91
CA PRO A 107 2.72 7.30 -17.01
C PRO A 107 1.28 7.12 -16.53
N THR A 108 0.30 7.29 -17.43
CA THR A 108 -1.14 7.36 -17.09
C THR A 108 -1.65 6.14 -16.31
N PHE A 109 -1.15 4.92 -16.59
CA PHE A 109 -1.52 3.72 -15.84
C PHE A 109 -1.06 3.78 -14.37
N TYR A 110 0.13 4.33 -14.12
CA TYR A 110 0.67 4.49 -12.77
C TYR A 110 -0.09 5.58 -12.02
N LEU A 111 -0.52 6.65 -12.71
CA LEU A 111 -1.40 7.65 -12.12
C LEU A 111 -2.75 7.06 -11.70
N THR A 112 -3.34 6.19 -12.52
CA THR A 112 -4.63 5.56 -12.16
C THR A 112 -4.51 4.68 -10.92
N LEU A 113 -3.45 3.87 -10.81
CA LEU A 113 -3.21 3.04 -9.63
C LEU A 113 -2.80 3.89 -8.42
N GLY A 114 -1.98 4.93 -8.62
CA GLY A 114 -1.56 5.84 -7.56
C GLY A 114 -2.73 6.56 -6.90
N VAL A 115 -3.74 7.01 -7.67
CA VAL A 115 -4.96 7.59 -7.09
C VAL A 115 -5.72 6.57 -6.24
N ILE A 116 -5.80 5.31 -6.68
CA ILE A 116 -6.47 4.24 -5.93
C ILE A 116 -5.68 3.91 -4.66
N GLU A 117 -4.35 3.84 -4.73
CA GLU A 117 -3.46 3.55 -3.60
C GLU A 117 -3.54 4.65 -2.54
N VAL A 118 -3.56 5.92 -2.96
CA VAL A 118 -3.79 7.06 -2.06
C VAL A 118 -5.17 6.96 -1.42
N ALA A 119 -6.21 6.63 -2.18
CA ALA A 119 -7.57 6.47 -1.65
C ALA A 119 -7.65 5.32 -0.61
N LEU A 120 -7.01 4.17 -0.89
CA LEU A 120 -6.94 3.02 0.03
C LEU A 120 -6.15 3.36 1.30
N SER A 121 -5.06 4.11 1.15
CA SER A 121 -4.24 4.58 2.27
C SER A 121 -5.05 5.51 3.18
N LEU A 122 -5.76 6.49 2.61
CA LEU A 122 -6.63 7.39 3.36
C LEU A 122 -7.82 6.64 4.00
N ALA A 123 -8.41 5.67 3.30
CA ALA A 123 -9.46 4.82 3.86
C ALA A 123 -8.96 4.02 5.07
N THR A 124 -7.70 3.57 5.05
CA THR A 124 -7.05 2.88 6.18
C THR A 124 -6.95 3.81 7.38
N VAL A 125 -6.49 5.04 7.16
CA VAL A 125 -6.39 6.08 8.21
C VAL A 125 -7.76 6.39 8.80
N VAL A 126 -8.78 6.62 7.97
CA VAL A 126 -10.15 6.93 8.42
C VAL A 126 -10.75 5.77 9.20
N THR A 127 -10.56 4.54 8.72
CA THR A 127 -11.07 3.32 9.37
C THR A 127 -10.42 3.12 10.74
N ALA A 128 -9.10 3.32 10.84
CA ALA A 128 -8.37 3.27 12.11
C ALA A 128 -8.78 4.42 13.04
N TRP A 129 -9.03 5.62 12.52
CA TRP A 129 -9.44 6.78 13.32
C TRP A 129 -10.81 6.59 13.96
N ARG A 130 -11.78 6.10 13.17
CA ARG A 130 -13.17 5.81 13.58
C ARG A 130 -13.32 4.56 14.43
N TRP A 131 -12.22 3.92 14.84
CA TRP A 131 -12.27 2.74 15.69
C TRP A 131 -13.07 3.04 16.98
N PRO A 132 -14.17 2.30 17.23
CA PRO A 132 -15.02 2.53 18.40
C PRO A 132 -14.21 2.35 19.68
N LYS A 133 -14.28 3.37 20.55
CA LYS A 133 -13.66 3.31 21.88
C LYS A 133 -14.60 2.56 22.81
N VAL A 134 -14.06 1.66 23.62
CA VAL A 134 -14.82 1.12 24.76
C VAL A 134 -14.87 2.25 25.79
N GLY A 135 -16.07 2.75 26.06
CA GLY A 135 -16.36 3.67 27.15
C GLY A 135 -16.74 2.88 28.39
#